data_AF-A0A9W7HGR9-F1
#
_entry.id   AF-A0A9W7HGR9-F1
#
_cell.length_a   1.000
_cell.length_b   1.000
_cell.length_c   1.000
_cell.angle_alpha   90.00
_cell.angle_beta   90.00
_cell.angle_gamma   90.00
#
_symmetry.space_group_name_H-M   'P 1'
#
loop_
_entity.id
_entity.type
_entity.pdbx_description
1 polymer ?
#
loop_
_entity_poly.entity_id
_entity_poly.type
_entity_poly.pdbx_seq_one_letter_code
_entity_poly.pdbx_strand_id
1 'polypeptide(L)'
;MVLEETTWYASCTAAGGGSLNPVDFKHKVTTNVENVIGRITGITPQCFSEEENVMDSPQSLQKGVTELVDAALLPRNLCMMDPTWHPWF
;
A
#
# COMPACT_ATOMS: atom_id res chain seq x y z
N MET A 1 -0.23 -9.03 -22.33
CA MET A 1 -0.75 -8.11 -21.30
C MET A 1 0.44 -7.41 -20.66
N VAL A 2 1.05 -6.49 -21.42
CA VAL A 2 2.07 -5.56 -20.91
C VAL A 2 1.51 -4.20 -21.27
N LEU A 3 0.51 -3.78 -20.52
CA LEU A 3 -0.23 -2.53 -20.75
C LEU A 3 -0.10 -1.74 -19.44
N GLU A 4 0.18 -0.44 -19.56
CA GLU A 4 0.01 0.60 -18.51
C GLU A 4 1.20 0.94 -17.58
N GLU A 5 2.47 0.86 -17.99
CA GLU A 5 3.58 1.38 -17.15
C GLU A 5 3.75 2.93 -17.16
N THR A 6 2.93 3.69 -17.89
CA THR A 6 3.17 5.15 -18.09
C THR A 6 1.99 6.10 -17.85
N THR A 7 0.79 5.61 -17.50
CA THR A 7 -0.42 6.45 -17.49
C THR A 7 -0.44 7.54 -16.41
N TRP A 8 0.14 7.31 -15.23
CA TRP A 8 0.24 8.33 -14.17
C TRP A 8 1.19 9.48 -14.52
N TYR A 9 2.26 9.20 -15.26
CA TYR A 9 3.28 10.20 -15.59
C TYR A 9 2.90 11.07 -16.80
N ALA A 10 2.17 10.50 -17.75
CA ALA A 10 1.59 11.26 -18.87
C ALA A 10 0.57 12.31 -18.39
N SER A 11 -0.14 12.04 -17.29
CA SER A 11 -1.09 13.00 -16.71
C SER A 11 -0.39 14.20 -16.05
N CYS A 12 0.75 13.98 -15.38
CA CYS A 12 1.58 15.05 -14.80
C CYS A 12 2.16 16.00 -15.87
N THR A 13 2.51 15.49 -17.06
CA THR A 13 2.97 16.35 -18.17
C THR A 13 1.88 17.27 -18.71
N ALA A 14 0.61 16.90 -18.59
CA ALA A 14 -0.51 17.76 -18.99
C ALA A 14 -0.83 18.86 -17.96
N ALA A 15 -0.46 18.68 -16.69
CA ALA A 15 -0.75 19.60 -15.58
C ALA A 15 0.41 20.54 -15.21
N GLY A 16 1.39 20.76 -16.09
CA GLY A 16 2.48 21.71 -15.87
C GLY A 16 3.56 21.25 -14.88
N GLY A 17 3.56 19.97 -14.48
CA GLY A 17 4.65 19.37 -13.72
C GLY A 17 5.82 19.05 -14.65
N GLY A 18 6.99 19.65 -14.40
CA GLY A 18 8.18 19.48 -15.22
C GLY A 18 8.50 18.01 -15.55
N SER A 19 8.97 17.78 -16.78
CA SER A 19 9.42 16.47 -17.26
C SER A 19 10.37 15.84 -16.24
N LEU A 20 9.97 14.72 -15.64
CA LEU A 20 10.83 13.96 -14.74
C LEU A 20 11.97 13.38 -15.57
N ASN A 21 13.21 13.68 -15.19
CA ASN A 21 14.33 13.08 -15.89
C ASN A 21 14.35 11.55 -15.66
N PRO A 22 14.99 10.77 -16.54
CA PRO A 22 14.96 9.31 -16.44
C PRO A 22 15.53 8.74 -15.15
N VAL A 23 16.43 9.47 -14.49
CA VAL A 23 17.06 9.06 -13.22
C VAL A 23 16.06 9.17 -12.08
N ASP A 24 15.35 10.30 -11.99
CA ASP A 24 14.31 10.52 -10.97
C ASP A 24 13.15 9.55 -11.15
N PHE A 25 12.78 9.25 -12.39
CA PHE A 25 11.77 8.23 -12.70
C PHE A 25 12.20 6.87 -12.17
N LYS A 26 13.41 6.41 -12.52
CA LYS A 26 13.93 5.13 -12.05
C LYS A 26 13.96 5.07 -10.53
N HIS A 27 14.40 6.15 -9.88
CA HIS A 27 14.44 6.22 -8.42
C HIS A 27 13.04 6.11 -7.78
N LYS A 28 12.03 6.79 -8.35
CA LYS A 28 10.62 6.67 -7.90
C LYS A 28 10.09 5.25 -8.06
N VAL A 29 10.39 4.60 -9.18
CA VAL A 29 10.01 3.20 -9.41
C VAL A 29 10.65 2.29 -8.37
N THR A 30 11.96 2.39 -8.16
CA THR A 30 12.67 1.60 -7.15
C THR A 30 12.09 1.82 -5.75
N THR A 31 11.88 3.08 -5.36
CA THR A 31 11.31 3.44 -4.05
C THR A 31 9.90 2.86 -3.89
N ASN A 32 9.07 2.91 -4.94
CA ASN A 32 7.72 2.35 -4.89
C ASN A 32 7.75 0.82 -4.71
N VAL A 33 8.62 0.14 -5.44
CA VAL A 33 8.83 -1.32 -5.32
C VAL A 33 9.25 -1.69 -3.90
N GLU A 34 10.24 -1.01 -3.34
CA GLU A 34 10.70 -1.23 -1.96
C GLU A 34 9.57 -0.98 -0.94
N ASN A 35 8.81 0.10 -1.09
CA ASN A 35 7.67 0.43 -0.22
C ASN A 35 6.53 -0.59 -0.32
N VAL A 36 6.25 -1.14 -1.51
CA VAL A 36 5.25 -2.20 -1.68
C VAL A 36 5.70 -3.48 -0.99
N ILE A 37 6.96 -3.89 -1.20
CA ILE A 37 7.53 -5.07 -0.55
C ILE A 37 7.45 -4.93 0.97
N GLY A 38 7.90 -3.80 1.53
CA GLY A 38 7.88 -3.57 2.98
C GLY A 38 6.49 -3.60 3.60
N ARG A 39 5.47 -3.09 2.88
CA ARG A 39 4.07 -3.16 3.36
C ARG A 39 3.53 -4.59 3.36
N ILE A 40 3.78 -5.34 2.30
CA ILE A 40 3.30 -6.72 2.19
C ILE A 40 3.95 -7.60 3.26
N THR A 41 5.26 -7.48 3.45
CA THR A 41 5.99 -8.26 4.46
C THR A 41 5.61 -7.90 5.89
N GLY A 42 5.16 -6.66 6.15
CA GLY A 42 4.64 -6.24 7.46
C GLY A 42 3.27 -6.82 7.80
N ILE A 43 2.46 -7.18 6.81
CA ILE A 43 1.10 -7.72 6.99
C ILE A 43 1.11 -9.26 7.00
N THR A 44 2.07 -9.88 6.31
CA THR A 44 2.15 -11.33 6.10
C THR A 44 2.87 -12.03 7.27
N PRO A 45 2.53 -13.28 7.65
CA PRO A 45 3.30 -14.03 8.63
C PRO A 45 4.71 -14.20 8.10
N GLN A 46 5.69 -13.94 8.94
CA GLN A 46 7.04 -14.47 8.72
C GLN A 46 7.01 -15.97 9.08
N CYS A 47 6.25 -16.78 8.32
CA CYS A 47 6.16 -18.22 8.55
C CYS A 47 7.43 -18.90 8.03
N PHE A 48 8.43 -19.00 8.91
CA PHE A 48 9.40 -20.08 8.88
C PHE A 48 9.38 -20.77 10.24
N SER A 49 8.30 -21.48 10.54
CA SER A 49 8.36 -22.55 11.55
C SER A 49 7.42 -23.64 11.10
N GLU A 50 8.02 -24.73 10.62
CA GLU A 50 7.39 -26.04 10.54
C GLU A 50 6.98 -26.42 11.97
N GLU A 51 5.69 -26.37 12.30
CA GLU A 51 5.13 -27.22 13.35
C GLU A 51 3.60 -27.23 13.21
N GLU A 52 3.15 -28.34 12.65
CA GLU A 52 1.78 -28.81 12.49
C GLU A 52 1.08 -28.87 13.85
N ASN A 53 0.31 -27.83 14.22
CA ASN A 53 -0.70 -27.99 15.26
C ASN A 53 -2.03 -27.37 14.82
N VAL A 54 -2.89 -28.30 14.42
CA VAL A 54 -4.35 -28.28 14.34
C VAL A 54 -5.01 -27.06 15.03
N MET A 55 -5.72 -26.25 14.23
CA MET A 55 -6.82 -25.36 14.65
C MET A 55 -6.50 -23.95 15.16
N ASP A 56 -5.54 -23.24 14.58
CA ASP A 56 -5.50 -21.77 14.64
C ASP A 56 -5.20 -21.19 13.25
N SER A 57 -6.02 -20.27 12.76
CA SER A 57 -5.70 -19.49 11.55
C SER A 57 -4.35 -18.79 11.79
N PRO A 58 -3.49 -18.55 10.78
CA PRO A 58 -2.19 -17.90 10.99
C PRO A 58 -2.39 -16.54 11.70
N GLN A 59 -2.23 -16.51 13.02
CA GLN A 59 -2.69 -15.41 13.88
C GLN A 59 -2.02 -14.08 13.49
N SER A 60 -0.83 -14.12 12.90
CA SER A 60 -0.10 -12.95 12.44
C SER A 60 -0.71 -12.26 11.22
N LEU A 61 -1.35 -12.99 10.29
CA LEU A 61 -2.12 -12.35 9.20
C LEU A 61 -3.31 -11.60 9.77
N GLN A 62 -4.04 -12.27 10.67
CA GLN A 62 -5.23 -11.69 11.27
C GLN A 62 -4.88 -10.46 12.11
N LYS A 63 -3.75 -10.46 12.81
CA LYS A 63 -3.23 -9.29 13.53
C LYS A 63 -2.95 -8.11 12.58
N GLY A 64 -2.13 -8.32 11.53
CA GLY A 64 -1.78 -7.25 10.59
C GLY A 64 -3.00 -6.65 9.88
N VAL A 65 -3.98 -7.50 9.53
CA VAL A 65 -5.25 -7.04 8.95
C VAL A 65 -6.07 -6.25 9.98
N THR A 66 -6.13 -6.72 11.23
CA THR A 66 -6.88 -6.05 12.30
C THR A 66 -6.33 -4.65 12.57
N GLU A 67 -5.01 -4.49 12.65
CA GLU A 67 -4.37 -3.18 12.85
C GLU A 67 -4.71 -2.18 11.73
N LEU A 68 -4.78 -2.67 10.48
CA LEU A 68 -5.18 -1.84 9.34
C LEU A 68 -6.67 -1.46 9.41
N VAL A 69 -7.54 -2.39 9.80
CA VAL A 69 -8.98 -2.12 9.99
C VAL A 69 -9.18 -1.11 11.10
N ASP A 70 -8.53 -1.30 12.24
CA ASP A 70 -8.61 -0.38 13.38
C ASP A 70 -8.16 1.02 12.95
N ALA A 71 -7.03 1.12 12.26
CA ALA A 71 -6.52 2.39 11.74
C ALA A 71 -7.51 3.05 10.75
N ALA A 72 -8.21 2.29 9.92
CA ALA A 72 -9.22 2.81 8.99
C ALA A 72 -10.48 3.31 9.70
N LEU A 73 -10.79 2.76 10.87
CA LEU A 73 -11.95 3.14 11.68
C LEU A 73 -11.66 4.26 12.69
N LEU A 74 -10.39 4.62 12.91
CA LEU A 74 -10.04 5.72 13.82
C LEU A 74 -10.64 7.05 13.34
N PRO A 75 -11.47 7.74 14.16
CA PRO A 75 -12.09 9.01 13.77
C PRO A 75 -11.09 10.06 13.32
N ARG A 76 -9.91 10.10 13.96
CA ARG A 76 -8.81 10.98 13.55
C ARG A 76 -8.39 10.74 12.11
N ASN A 77 -8.29 9.48 11.68
CA ASN A 77 -7.86 9.15 10.33
C ASN A 77 -8.98 9.42 9.32
N LEU A 78 -10.23 9.12 9.69
CA LEU A 78 -11.42 9.42 8.90
C LEU A 78 -11.61 10.94 8.67
N CYS A 79 -11.42 11.78 9.69
CA CYS A 79 -11.54 13.23 9.57
C CYS A 79 -10.44 13.89 8.71
N MET A 80 -9.35 13.18 8.42
CA MET A 80 -8.27 13.68 7.55
C MET A 80 -8.52 13.36 6.06
N MET A 81 -9.52 12.54 5.76
CA MET A 81 -9.90 12.21 4.39
C MET A 81 -10.68 13.36 3.75
N ASP A 82 -10.67 13.40 2.42
CA ASP A 82 -11.49 14.35 1.68
C ASP A 82 -12.99 14.04 1.95
N PRO A 83 -13.83 15.05 2.27
CA PRO A 83 -15.24 14.83 2.60
C PRO A 83 -16.06 14.13 1.51
N THR A 84 -15.63 14.17 0.25
CA THR A 84 -16.27 13.45 -0.87
C THR A 84 -16.17 11.93 -0.77
N TRP A 85 -15.33 11.41 0.14
CA TRP A 85 -15.28 10.00 0.52
C TRP A 85 -16.41 9.58 1.46
N HIS A 86 -17.17 10.53 2.01
CA HIS A 86 -18.27 10.30 2.95
C HIS A 86 -17.87 9.42 4.16
N PRO A 87 -16.82 9.77 4.94
CA PRO A 87 -16.31 8.94 6.03
C PRO A 87 -17.29 8.70 7.20
N TRP A 88 -18.45 9.36 7.19
CA TRP A 88 -19.54 9.22 8.16
C TRP A 88 -20.61 8.21 7.75
N PHE A 89 -20.50 7.64 6.55
CA PHE A 89 -21.38 6.60 6.03
C PHE A 89 -20.78 5.22 6.25
#